data_AF-A0A388RXE5-F1
#
_entry.id   AF-A0A388RXE5-F1
#
_cell.length_a   1.000
_cell.length_b   1.000
_cell.length_c   1.000
_cell.angle_alpha   90.00
_cell.angle_beta   90.00
_cell.angle_gamma   90.00
#
_symmetry.space_group_name_H-M   'P 1'
#
loop_
_entity.id
_entity.type
_entity.pdbx_description
1 polymer ?
#
loop_
_entity_poly.entity_id
_entity_poly.type
_entity_poly.pdbx_seq_one_letter_code
_entity_poly.pdbx_strand_id
1 'polypeptide(L)'
;MELRTQSHHLARRTPDWRVAVIAGLAAGVIFLLLEVLATWILGTSPWVPLQMTAAIVMGHSVVSLQPTFDLGITLVALVVHFALSVIFGLVLAAIMALFRFVSSIGMAALAGAIFGLVVYGLAFNGMTRVFPWFGDARGAASLVTHLVFGLVVAITYMKLERKLDNRVTTPAKR
;
A
#
# COMPACT_ATOMS: atom_id res chain seq x y z
N MET A 1 22.83 16.75 -43.07
CA MET A 1 23.04 16.49 -41.64
C MET A 1 21.66 16.49 -40.99
N GLU A 2 20.96 15.36 -41.07
CA GLU A 2 19.59 15.22 -40.58
C GLU A 2 19.63 15.06 -39.06
N LEU A 3 19.24 16.11 -38.35
CA LEU A 3 18.93 16.03 -36.93
C LEU A 3 17.61 15.25 -36.80
N ARG A 4 17.69 13.91 -36.81
CA ARG A 4 16.65 13.05 -36.24
C ARG A 4 16.60 13.35 -34.74
N THR A 5 15.82 14.34 -34.36
CA THR A 5 15.35 14.53 -32.99
C THR A 5 14.58 13.26 -32.60
N GLN A 6 15.27 12.34 -31.93
CA GLN A 6 14.65 11.23 -31.21
C GLN A 6 13.81 11.79 -30.07
N SER A 7 12.61 12.26 -30.39
CA SER A 7 11.56 12.62 -29.44
C SER A 7 10.90 11.36 -28.82
N HIS A 8 11.66 10.28 -28.64
CA HIS A 8 11.18 9.00 -28.11
C HIS A 8 11.45 8.83 -26.60
N HIS A 9 12.10 9.79 -25.93
CA HIS A 9 12.48 9.65 -24.52
C HIS A 9 11.42 10.10 -23.49
N LEU A 10 10.27 10.62 -23.94
CA LEU A 10 9.20 11.15 -23.07
C LEU A 10 7.84 10.48 -23.31
N ALA A 11 7.81 9.27 -23.86
CA ALA A 11 6.63 8.43 -23.69
C ALA A 11 6.51 8.09 -22.21
N ARG A 12 5.73 8.88 -21.45
CA ARG A 12 5.32 8.51 -20.09
C ARG A 12 4.77 7.09 -20.18
N ARG A 13 5.51 6.11 -19.67
CA ARG A 13 4.96 4.76 -19.57
C ARG A 13 3.77 4.85 -18.63
N THR A 14 2.59 4.60 -19.16
CA THR A 14 1.39 4.45 -18.36
C THR A 14 1.63 3.26 -17.42
N PRO A 15 1.41 3.41 -16.10
CA PRO A 15 1.62 2.31 -15.16
C PRO A 15 0.72 1.12 -15.53
N ASP A 16 1.23 -0.10 -15.32
CA ASP A 16 0.40 -1.29 -15.44
C ASP A 16 -0.53 -1.39 -14.23
N TRP A 17 -1.78 -0.98 -14.43
CA TRP A 17 -2.78 -0.95 -13.36
C TRP A 17 -3.08 -2.33 -12.77
N ARG A 18 -2.96 -3.42 -13.54
CA ARG A 18 -3.19 -4.77 -13.03
C ARG A 18 -2.08 -5.15 -12.06
N VAL A 19 -0.83 -4.86 -12.43
CA VAL A 19 0.34 -5.07 -11.56
C VAL A 19 0.24 -4.21 -10.29
N ALA A 20 -0.21 -2.97 -10.41
CA ALA A 20 -0.41 -2.07 -9.28
C ALA A 20 -1.47 -2.60 -8.30
N VAL A 21 -2.60 -3.14 -8.81
CA VAL A 21 -3.61 -3.81 -7.96
C VAL A 21 -3.00 -5.01 -7.24
N ILE A 22 -2.26 -5.88 -7.94
CA ILE A 22 -1.61 -7.05 -7.34
C ILE A 22 -0.61 -6.63 -6.24
N ALA A 23 0.19 -5.60 -6.51
CA ALA A 23 1.15 -5.06 -5.55
C ALA A 23 0.45 -4.49 -4.30
N GLY A 24 -0.63 -3.73 -4.51
CA GLY A 24 -1.48 -3.22 -3.42
C GLY A 24 -2.11 -4.34 -2.59
N LEU A 25 -2.65 -5.39 -3.21
CA LEU A 25 -3.21 -6.54 -2.49
C LEU A 25 -2.16 -7.30 -1.69
N ALA A 26 -1.00 -7.59 -2.30
CA ALA A 26 0.10 -8.29 -1.62
C ALA A 26 0.61 -7.50 -0.41
N ALA A 27 0.76 -6.18 -0.56
CA ALA A 27 1.15 -5.31 0.55
C ALA A 27 0.06 -5.23 1.63
N GLY A 28 -1.21 -5.22 1.25
CA GLY A 28 -2.34 -5.23 2.17
C GLY A 28 -2.38 -6.49 3.04
N VAL A 29 -2.10 -7.65 2.46
CA VAL A 29 -1.98 -8.91 3.22
C VAL A 29 -0.82 -8.83 4.22
N ILE A 30 0.36 -8.39 3.77
CA ILE A 30 1.54 -8.25 4.65
C ILE A 30 1.26 -7.25 5.77
N PHE A 31 0.59 -6.13 5.47
CA PHE A 31 0.19 -5.15 6.47
C PHE A 31 -0.70 -5.78 7.55
N LEU A 32 -1.75 -6.53 7.17
CA LEU A 32 -2.62 -7.20 8.14
C LEU A 32 -1.85 -8.16 9.05
N LEU A 33 -0.95 -8.95 8.47
CA LEU A 33 -0.13 -9.89 9.25
C LEU A 33 0.77 -9.18 10.25
N LEU A 34 1.38 -8.05 9.84
CA LEU A 34 2.22 -7.25 10.72
C LEU A 34 1.40 -6.55 11.80
N GLU A 35 0.18 -6.10 11.50
CA GLU A 35 -0.71 -5.48 12.46
C GLU A 35 -1.13 -6.48 13.54
N VAL A 36 -1.55 -7.68 13.14
CA VAL A 36 -1.87 -8.77 14.08
C VAL A 36 -0.65 -9.13 14.92
N LEU A 37 0.53 -9.27 14.30
CA LEU A 37 1.77 -9.53 15.04
C LEU A 37 2.08 -8.40 16.04
N ALA A 38 1.89 -7.14 15.66
CA ALA A 38 2.08 -6.01 16.54
C ALA A 38 1.13 -6.06 17.75
N THR A 39 -0.15 -6.41 17.55
CA THR A 39 -1.08 -6.58 18.69
C THR A 39 -0.64 -7.66 19.65
N TRP A 40 -0.10 -8.78 19.16
CA TRP A 40 0.43 -9.85 20.01
C TRP A 40 1.64 -9.41 20.82
N ILE A 41 2.57 -8.66 20.20
CA ILE A 41 3.75 -8.11 20.89
C ILE A 41 3.33 -7.09 21.96
N LEU A 42 2.31 -6.28 21.69
CA LEU A 42 1.83 -5.23 22.58
C LEU A 42 0.83 -5.74 23.63
N GLY A 43 0.43 -7.02 23.59
CA GLY A 43 -0.55 -7.60 24.51
C GLY A 43 -1.97 -7.06 24.31
N THR A 44 -2.29 -6.54 23.12
CA THR A 44 -3.62 -6.03 22.77
C THR A 44 -4.41 -7.03 21.93
N SER A 45 -5.72 -6.83 21.81
CA SER A 45 -6.57 -7.72 21.01
C SER A 45 -6.36 -7.50 19.50
N PRO A 46 -6.21 -8.58 18.70
CA PRO A 46 -6.06 -8.49 17.24
C PRO A 46 -7.32 -7.99 16.53
N TRP A 47 -8.44 -7.89 17.26
CA TRP A 47 -9.71 -7.39 16.73
C TRP A 47 -9.80 -5.85 16.79
N VAL A 48 -8.97 -5.19 17.60
CA VAL A 48 -8.97 -3.72 17.74
C VAL A 48 -8.68 -3.02 16.40
N PRO A 49 -7.62 -3.37 15.63
CA PRO A 49 -7.37 -2.72 14.34
C PRO A 49 -8.51 -2.92 13.33
N LEU A 50 -9.18 -4.07 13.38
CA LEU A 50 -10.31 -4.37 12.51
C LEU A 50 -11.53 -3.50 12.87
N GLN A 51 -11.85 -3.33 14.15
CA GLN A 51 -12.91 -2.42 14.61
C GLN A 51 -12.63 -0.98 14.20
N MET A 52 -11.39 -0.51 14.39
CA MET A 52 -10.97 0.84 13.99
C MET A 52 -11.12 1.07 12.49
N THR A 53 -10.81 0.05 11.68
CA THR A 53 -10.93 0.11 10.21
C THR A 53 -12.39 0.07 9.77
N ALA A 54 -13.20 -0.83 10.34
CA ALA A 54 -14.63 -0.93 10.03
C ALA A 54 -15.41 0.35 10.41
N ALA A 55 -15.01 1.01 11.50
CA ALA A 55 -15.61 2.24 11.98
C ALA A 55 -15.54 3.40 10.98
N ILE A 56 -14.65 3.36 9.97
CA ILE A 56 -14.63 4.32 8.85
C ILE A 56 -15.98 4.34 8.14
N VAL A 57 -16.64 3.18 8.00
CA VAL A 57 -17.92 3.03 7.31
C VAL A 57 -19.08 2.87 8.29
N MET A 58 -18.88 2.09 9.36
CA MET A 58 -19.92 1.75 10.32
C MET A 58 -20.12 2.80 11.43
N GLY A 59 -19.21 3.77 11.52
CA GLY A 59 -19.24 4.82 12.53
C GLY A 59 -18.55 4.44 13.84
N HIS A 60 -18.45 5.44 14.73
CA HIS A 60 -17.63 5.38 15.93
C HIS A 60 -18.08 4.32 16.97
N SER A 61 -19.36 3.95 16.98
CA SER A 61 -19.91 2.98 17.94
C SER A 61 -19.21 1.62 17.89
N VAL A 62 -18.67 1.24 16.73
CA VAL A 62 -17.94 -0.03 16.55
C VAL A 62 -16.63 -0.08 17.33
N VAL A 63 -15.97 1.07 17.55
CA VAL A 63 -14.68 1.15 18.26
C VAL A 63 -14.84 0.89 19.75
N SER A 64 -16.01 1.21 20.32
CA SER A 64 -16.30 1.03 21.75
C SER A 64 -16.80 -0.37 22.11
N LEU A 65 -17.00 -1.24 21.12
CA LEU A 65 -17.41 -2.63 21.36
C LEU A 65 -16.26 -3.43 21.98
N GLN A 66 -16.63 -4.48 22.72
CA GLN A 66 -15.63 -5.45 23.19
C GLN A 66 -14.88 -6.05 21.98
N PRO A 67 -13.55 -6.12 22.00
CA PRO A 67 -12.75 -6.53 20.85
C PRO A 67 -12.73 -8.05 20.70
N THR A 68 -13.87 -8.59 20.29
CA THR A 68 -14.10 -10.00 19.96
C THR A 68 -14.41 -10.17 18.47
N PHE A 69 -14.36 -11.40 17.98
CA PHE A 69 -14.73 -11.69 16.59
C PHE A 69 -16.21 -11.36 16.33
N ASP A 70 -16.43 -10.60 15.26
CA ASP A 70 -17.74 -10.36 14.65
C ASP A 70 -17.56 -10.43 13.13
N LEU A 71 -18.36 -11.27 12.46
CA LEU A 71 -18.22 -11.52 11.04
C LEU A 71 -18.51 -10.26 10.20
N GLY A 72 -19.52 -9.47 10.59
CA GLY A 72 -19.90 -8.25 9.86
C GLY A 72 -18.81 -7.19 9.96
N ILE A 73 -18.33 -6.91 11.16
CA ILE A 73 -17.23 -5.96 11.41
C ILE A 73 -15.97 -6.42 10.67
N THR A 74 -15.63 -7.71 10.73
CA THR A 74 -14.43 -8.25 10.07
C THR A 74 -14.52 -8.10 8.56
N LEU A 75 -15.65 -8.43 7.94
CA LEU A 75 -15.84 -8.28 6.49
C LEU A 75 -15.75 -6.82 6.05
N VAL A 76 -16.40 -5.91 6.76
CA VAL A 76 -16.33 -4.47 6.45
C VAL A 76 -14.90 -3.96 6.60
N ALA A 77 -14.20 -4.33 7.68
CA ALA A 77 -12.80 -3.98 7.89
C ALA A 77 -11.91 -4.45 6.74
N LEU A 78 -12.05 -5.70 6.30
CA LEU A 78 -11.26 -6.25 5.19
C LEU A 78 -11.54 -5.53 3.86
N VAL A 79 -12.81 -5.23 3.56
CA VAL A 79 -13.17 -4.49 2.35
C VAL A 79 -12.54 -3.10 2.36
N VAL A 80 -12.70 -2.35 3.46
CA VAL A 80 -12.11 -1.02 3.60
C VAL A 80 -10.58 -1.08 3.51
N HIS A 81 -9.96 -2.02 4.21
CA HIS A 81 -8.51 -2.22 4.22
C HIS A 81 -7.96 -2.49 2.82
N PHE A 82 -8.52 -3.48 2.12
CA PHE A 82 -8.04 -3.83 0.77
C PHE A 82 -8.36 -2.76 -0.26
N ALA A 83 -9.48 -2.04 -0.13
CA ALA A 83 -9.78 -0.89 -0.98
C ALA A 83 -8.71 0.21 -0.83
N LEU A 84 -8.41 0.62 0.42
CA LEU A 84 -7.36 1.59 0.70
C LEU A 84 -5.98 1.10 0.23
N SER A 85 -5.66 -0.17 0.48
CA SER A 85 -4.42 -0.81 0.07
C SER A 85 -4.22 -0.77 -1.46
N VAL A 86 -5.28 -1.07 -2.21
CA VAL A 86 -5.26 -0.98 -3.68
C VAL A 86 -5.14 0.47 -4.14
N ILE A 87 -5.91 1.40 -3.56
CA ILE A 87 -5.83 2.83 -3.91
C ILE A 87 -4.40 3.36 -3.70
N PHE A 88 -3.79 3.11 -2.55
CA PHE A 88 -2.42 3.52 -2.27
C PHE A 88 -1.40 2.80 -3.18
N GLY A 89 -1.64 1.52 -3.50
CA GLY A 89 -0.86 0.77 -4.47
C GLY A 89 -0.86 1.42 -5.86
N LEU A 90 -2.05 1.81 -6.34
CA LEU A 90 -2.23 2.52 -7.61
C LEU A 90 -1.52 3.88 -7.62
N VAL A 91 -1.66 4.65 -6.55
CA VAL A 91 -1.00 5.97 -6.42
C VAL A 91 0.52 5.82 -6.47
N LEU A 92 1.10 4.90 -5.69
CA LEU A 92 2.54 4.68 -5.69
C LEU A 92 3.05 4.17 -7.04
N ALA A 93 2.34 3.24 -7.68
CA ALA A 93 2.67 2.78 -9.03
C ALA A 93 2.70 3.93 -10.05
N ALA A 94 1.70 4.83 -10.00
CA ALA A 94 1.66 6.01 -10.86
C ALA A 94 2.85 6.95 -10.63
N ILE A 95 3.23 7.17 -9.37
CA ILE A 95 4.43 7.95 -9.01
C ILE A 95 5.69 7.27 -9.56
N MET A 96 5.85 5.97 -9.34
CA MET A 96 7.02 5.22 -9.79
C MET A 96 7.16 5.20 -11.32
N ALA A 97 6.04 5.10 -12.05
CA ALA A 97 6.02 5.18 -13.50
C ALA A 97 6.38 6.59 -14.01
N LEU A 98 5.84 7.64 -13.37
CA LEU A 98 6.12 9.03 -13.73
C LEU A 98 7.60 9.39 -13.59
N PHE A 99 8.25 8.95 -12.52
CA PHE A 99 9.65 9.26 -12.23
C PHE A 99 10.63 8.16 -12.65
N ARG A 100 10.17 7.11 -13.34
CA ARG A 100 10.99 5.98 -13.82
C ARG A 100 11.79 5.28 -12.70
N PHE A 101 11.25 5.22 -11.48
CA PHE A 101 11.91 4.58 -10.33
C PHE A 101 12.03 3.06 -10.47
N VAL A 102 11.32 2.47 -11.43
CA VAL A 102 11.34 1.04 -11.74
C VAL A 102 12.70 0.58 -12.28
N SER A 103 13.63 1.48 -12.63
CA SER A 103 14.98 1.10 -13.13
C SER A 103 15.99 0.71 -12.04
N SER A 104 15.77 1.07 -10.77
CA SER A 104 16.69 0.72 -9.67
C SER A 104 15.94 0.24 -8.43
N ILE A 105 16.38 -0.88 -7.85
CA ILE A 105 15.78 -1.40 -6.61
C ILE A 105 15.94 -0.43 -5.43
N GLY A 106 17.07 0.29 -5.36
CA GLY A 106 17.31 1.28 -4.32
C GLY A 106 16.35 2.46 -4.43
N MET A 107 16.12 2.96 -5.66
CA MET A 107 15.16 4.05 -5.88
C MET A 107 13.71 3.62 -5.65
N ALA A 108 13.34 2.41 -6.08
CA ALA A 108 12.03 1.84 -5.78
C ALA A 108 11.81 1.70 -4.26
N ALA A 109 12.78 1.15 -3.52
CA ALA A 109 12.69 1.01 -2.08
C ALA A 109 12.60 2.36 -1.37
N LEU A 110 13.40 3.36 -1.78
CA LEU A 110 13.35 4.71 -1.24
C LEU A 110 11.99 5.38 -1.49
N ALA A 111 11.48 5.29 -2.72
CA ALA A 111 10.16 5.82 -3.07
C ALA A 111 9.06 5.15 -2.24
N GLY A 112 9.13 3.83 -2.08
CA GLY A 112 8.22 3.06 -1.22
C GLY A 112 8.29 3.49 0.24
N ALA A 113 9.49 3.65 0.81
CA ALA A 113 9.67 4.07 2.20
C ALA A 113 9.10 5.47 2.45
N ILE A 114 9.43 6.43 1.58
CA ILE A 114 8.92 7.81 1.68
C ILE A 114 7.40 7.81 1.55
N PHE A 115 6.86 7.05 0.59
CA PHE A 115 5.42 6.93 0.41
C PHE A 115 4.74 6.33 1.64
N GLY A 116 5.28 5.25 2.21
CA GLY A 116 4.79 4.66 3.46
C GLY A 116 4.79 5.66 4.61
N LEU A 117 5.84 6.46 4.75
CA LEU A 117 5.90 7.54 5.74
C LEU A 117 4.81 8.60 5.51
N VAL A 118 4.56 8.98 4.26
CA VAL A 118 3.47 9.92 3.91
C VAL A 118 2.11 9.33 4.24
N VAL A 119 1.86 8.05 3.94
CA VAL A 119 0.61 7.36 4.27
C VAL A 119 0.44 7.27 5.80
N TYR A 120 1.49 6.98 6.56
CA TYR A 120 1.45 7.04 8.03
C TYR A 120 1.06 8.43 8.52
N GLY A 121 1.70 9.47 7.99
CA GLY A 121 1.37 10.87 8.29
C GLY A 121 -0.10 11.19 8.00
N LEU A 122 -0.61 10.74 6.85
CA LEU A 122 -2.00 10.93 6.44
C LEU A 122 -2.97 10.17 7.36
N ALA A 123 -2.72 8.89 7.63
CA ALA A 123 -3.59 8.05 8.45
C ALA A 123 -3.68 8.55 9.89
N PHE A 124 -2.55 8.98 10.47
CA PHE A 124 -2.52 9.30 11.88
C PHE A 124 -2.59 10.78 12.21
N ASN A 125 -2.35 11.71 11.26
CA ASN A 125 -2.45 13.16 11.49
C ASN A 125 -3.49 13.85 10.60
N GLY A 126 -3.74 13.30 9.40
CA GLY A 126 -4.79 13.79 8.50
C GLY A 126 -6.16 13.24 8.86
N MET A 127 -6.30 11.91 8.79
CA MET A 127 -7.56 11.21 9.02
C MET A 127 -8.06 11.36 10.45
N THR A 128 -7.20 11.54 11.45
CA THR A 128 -7.62 11.76 12.85
C THR A 128 -8.45 13.02 13.07
N ARG A 129 -8.50 13.94 12.10
CA ARG A 129 -9.43 15.08 12.12
C ARG A 129 -10.88 14.67 11.86
N VAL A 130 -11.10 13.54 11.19
CA VAL A 130 -12.43 13.00 10.83
C VAL A 130 -12.73 11.72 11.62
N PHE A 131 -11.71 10.90 11.85
CA PHE A 131 -11.75 9.60 12.50
C PHE A 131 -10.79 9.61 13.72
N PRO A 132 -11.14 10.31 14.81
CA PRO A 132 -10.22 10.62 15.91
C PRO A 132 -9.65 9.39 16.62
N TRP A 133 -10.34 8.25 16.61
CA TRP A 133 -9.88 7.01 17.24
C TRP A 133 -8.57 6.47 16.67
N PHE A 134 -8.22 6.80 15.41
CA PHE A 134 -6.89 6.42 14.87
C PHE A 134 -5.74 7.01 15.69
N GLY A 135 -5.98 8.07 16.49
CA GLY A 135 -4.99 8.62 17.40
C GLY A 135 -4.40 7.59 18.37
N ASP A 136 -5.19 6.60 18.78
CA ASP A 136 -4.79 5.57 19.75
C ASP A 136 -3.82 4.53 19.16
N ALA A 137 -3.85 4.36 17.84
CA ALA A 137 -2.95 3.46 17.12
C ALA A 137 -1.66 4.16 16.65
N ARG A 138 -1.38 5.39 17.11
CA ARG A 138 -0.10 6.07 16.82
C ARG A 138 1.05 5.36 17.54
N GLY A 139 2.15 5.14 16.82
CA GLY A 139 3.36 4.59 17.44
C GLY A 139 4.33 3.98 16.45
N ALA A 140 5.43 3.46 17.00
CA ALA A 140 6.50 2.85 16.23
C ALA A 140 6.03 1.61 15.44
N ALA A 141 5.13 0.80 16.02
CA ALA A 141 4.57 -0.36 15.34
C ALA A 141 3.86 0.05 14.03
N SER A 142 2.92 0.97 14.13
CA SER A 142 2.18 1.50 12.98
C SER A 142 3.08 2.20 11.97
N LEU A 143 4.11 2.93 12.42
CA LEU A 143 5.10 3.52 11.51
C LEU A 143 5.83 2.42 10.71
N VAL A 144 6.30 1.36 11.38
CA VAL A 144 6.98 0.24 10.73
C VAL A 144 6.06 -0.48 9.75
N THR A 145 4.80 -0.74 10.11
CA THR A 145 3.85 -1.41 9.20
C THR A 145 3.63 -0.61 7.92
N HIS A 146 3.53 0.72 8.02
CA HIS A 146 3.39 1.60 6.86
C HIS A 146 4.66 1.69 5.99
N LEU A 147 5.85 1.73 6.60
CA LEU A 147 7.10 1.68 5.86
C LEU A 147 7.25 0.37 5.09
N VAL A 148 6.96 -0.77 5.73
CA VAL A 148 7.01 -2.08 5.09
C VAL A 148 5.98 -2.18 3.96
N PHE A 149 4.76 -1.68 4.19
CA PHE A 149 3.73 -1.61 3.15
C PHE A 149 4.23 -0.89 1.89
N GLY A 150 4.76 0.32 2.04
CA GLY A 150 5.29 1.09 0.91
C GLY A 150 6.43 0.38 0.19
N LEU A 151 7.34 -0.26 0.93
CA LEU A 151 8.41 -1.10 0.38
C LEU A 151 7.86 -2.27 -0.45
N VAL A 152 6.89 -3.00 0.10
CA VAL A 152 6.31 -4.17 -0.55
C VAL A 152 5.59 -3.78 -1.83
N VAL A 153 4.79 -2.70 -1.82
CA VAL A 153 4.14 -2.19 -3.03
C VAL A 153 5.19 -1.86 -4.09
N ALA A 154 6.19 -1.06 -3.74
CA ALA A 154 7.19 -0.59 -4.70
C ALA A 154 8.01 -1.73 -5.32
N ILE A 155 8.49 -2.65 -4.49
CA ILE A 155 9.33 -3.77 -4.94
C ILE A 155 8.49 -4.76 -5.76
N THR A 156 7.27 -5.07 -5.33
CA THR A 156 6.38 -6.00 -6.05
C THR A 156 6.00 -5.43 -7.41
N TYR A 157 5.59 -4.16 -7.46
CA TYR A 157 5.26 -3.47 -8.71
C TYR A 157 6.46 -3.47 -9.66
N MET A 158 7.64 -3.04 -9.19
CA MET A 158 8.86 -3.00 -9.99
C MET A 158 9.23 -4.38 -10.56
N LYS A 159 9.20 -5.44 -9.74
CA LYS A 159 9.60 -6.79 -10.17
C LYS A 159 8.65 -7.34 -11.23
N LEU A 160 7.34 -7.15 -11.04
CA LEU A 160 6.33 -7.64 -11.97
C LEU A 160 6.33 -6.87 -13.30
N GLU A 161 6.44 -5.53 -13.26
CA GLU A 161 6.53 -4.71 -14.47
C GLU A 161 7.74 -5.10 -15.32
N ARG A 162 8.93 -5.20 -14.72
CA ARG A 162 10.15 -5.67 -15.41
C ARG A 162 10.00 -7.06 -16.01
N LYS A 163 9.33 -7.98 -15.30
CA LYS A 163 9.11 -9.35 -15.79
C LYS A 163 8.20 -9.37 -17.01
N LEU A 164 7.18 -8.51 -17.04
CA LEU A 164 6.27 -8.39 -18.19
C LEU A 164 7.00 -7.76 -19.39
N ASP A 165 7.78 -6.71 -19.17
CA ASP A 165 8.60 -6.09 -20.22
C ASP A 165 9.54 -7.10 -20.88
N ASN A 166 10.30 -7.85 -20.08
CA ASN A 166 11.25 -8.83 -20.58
C ASN A 166 10.59 -9.94 -21.40
N ARG A 167 9.33 -10.31 -21.08
CA ARG A 167 8.54 -11.29 -21.83
C ARG A 167 8.09 -10.74 -23.18
N VAL A 168 7.79 -9.45 -23.27
CA VAL A 168 7.41 -8.81 -24.53
C VAL A 168 8.62 -8.65 -25.46
N THR A 169 9.81 -8.34 -24.91
CA THR A 169 11.02 -8.09 -25.71
C THR A 169 11.77 -9.34 -26.16
N THR A 170 11.51 -10.50 -25.56
CA THR A 170 12.18 -11.77 -25.93
C THR A 170 11.25 -12.59 -26.83
N PRO A 171 11.47 -12.67 -28.16
CA PRO A 171 10.64 -13.51 -29.01
C PRO A 171 10.83 -14.97 -28.62
N ALA A 172 9.73 -15.70 -28.46
CA ALA A 172 9.76 -17.12 -28.15
C ALA A 172 10.58 -17.85 -29.23
N LYS A 173 11.70 -18.47 -28.85
CA LYS A 173 12.40 -19.42 -29.72
C LYS A 173 11.42 -20.57 -29.98
N ARG A 174 10.81 -20.57 -31.16
CA ARG A 174 10.18 -21.75 -31.77
C ARG A 174 11.26 -22.63 -32.37
#